data_AF-A0A8J3UIG6-F1
#
_entry.id   AF-A0A8J3UIG6-F1
#
_cell.length_a   1.000
_cell.length_b   1.000
_cell.length_c   1.000
_cell.angle_alpha   90.00
_cell.angle_beta   90.00
_cell.angle_gamma   90.00
#
_symmetry.space_group_name_H-M   'P 1'
#
loop_
_entity.id
_entity.type
_entity.pdbx_description
1 polymer ?
#
loop_
_entity_poly.entity_id
_entity_poly.type
_entity_poly.pdbx_seq_one_letter_code
_entity_poly.pdbx_strand_id
1 'polypeptide(L)'
;MINWDTVTTSAITALIVALSVEYFAKPRLEARKERILELLRGRRELKAALISMSVATSILTIELSLDMKPAAYQALRDEQTRQYQRLWEQIQQMVDNIGRYAGPYVWKARDLVIQYVLCLYTVMMSTRTRAEKAATIQSLIKPMAAVMDAAPPWFFWRMPAQIRAWGEVNRLIAAAMQDIPPASER
;
A
#
# COMPACT_ATOMS: atom_id res chain seq x y z
N MET A 1 -6.16 -62.54 -26.03
CA MET A 1 -6.84 -62.56 -24.73
C MET A 1 -6.47 -61.30 -23.98
N ILE A 2 -7.45 -60.52 -23.52
CA ILE A 2 -7.22 -59.33 -22.71
C ILE A 2 -6.86 -59.80 -21.30
N ASN A 3 -5.76 -59.28 -20.76
CA ASN A 3 -5.31 -59.63 -19.41
C ASN A 3 -6.05 -58.76 -18.39
N TRP A 4 -7.20 -59.25 -17.93
CA TRP A 4 -8.11 -58.54 -17.04
C TRP A 4 -7.47 -58.12 -15.72
N ASP A 5 -6.47 -58.85 -15.24
CA ASP A 5 -5.70 -58.51 -14.03
C ASP A 5 -4.90 -57.22 -14.17
N THR A 6 -4.40 -56.95 -15.37
CA THR A 6 -3.67 -55.70 -15.66
C THR A 6 -4.63 -54.51 -15.68
N VAL A 7 -5.85 -54.70 -16.21
CA VAL A 7 -6.88 -53.67 -16.27
C VAL A 7 -7.40 -53.34 -14.86
N THR A 8 -7.64 -54.34 -14.03
CA THR A 8 -8.13 -54.11 -12.66
C THR A 8 -7.05 -53.48 -11.77
N THR A 9 -5.80 -53.95 -11.86
CA THR A 9 -4.69 -53.38 -11.09
C THR A 9 -4.42 -51.93 -11.48
N SER A 10 -4.45 -51.60 -12.78
CA SER A 10 -4.28 -50.21 -13.23
C SER A 10 -5.44 -49.31 -12.82
N ALA A 11 -6.68 -49.80 -12.87
CA ALA A 11 -7.85 -49.05 -12.41
C ALA A 11 -7.80 -48.75 -10.91
N ILE A 12 -7.43 -49.73 -10.08
CA ILE A 12 -7.29 -49.56 -8.62
C ILE A 12 -6.14 -48.58 -8.31
N THR A 13 -5.01 -48.71 -9.00
CA THR A 13 -3.87 -47.81 -8.80
C THR A 13 -4.23 -46.37 -9.18
N ALA A 14 -4.94 -46.18 -10.29
CA ALA A 14 -5.40 -44.87 -10.73
C ALA A 14 -6.39 -44.24 -9.71
N LEU A 15 -7.31 -45.03 -9.17
CA LEU A 15 -8.24 -44.59 -8.13
C LEU A 15 -7.50 -44.16 -6.85
N ILE A 16 -6.54 -44.95 -6.39
CA ILE A 16 -5.75 -44.65 -5.18
C ILE A 16 -4.92 -43.38 -5.39
N VAL A 17 -4.26 -43.23 -6.54
CA VAL A 17 -3.47 -42.03 -6.86
C VAL A 17 -4.37 -40.80 -6.97
N ALA A 18 -5.52 -40.90 -7.64
CA ALA A 18 -6.47 -39.80 -7.77
C ALA A 18 -6.97 -39.32 -6.40
N LEU A 19 -7.42 -40.25 -5.54
CA LEU A 19 -7.88 -39.94 -4.19
C LEU A 19 -6.75 -39.39 -3.31
N SER A 20 -5.53 -39.93 -3.43
CA SER A 20 -4.37 -39.45 -2.66
C SER A 20 -3.96 -38.04 -3.08
N VAL A 21 -3.93 -37.73 -4.37
CA VAL A 21 -3.65 -36.38 -4.86
C VAL A 21 -4.75 -35.42 -4.41
N GLU A 22 -6.01 -35.83 -4.50
CA GLU A 22 -7.14 -35.02 -4.08
C GLU A 22 -7.12 -34.71 -2.58
N TYR A 23 -6.81 -35.70 -1.75
CA TYR A 23 -6.79 -35.54 -0.29
C TYR A 23 -5.56 -34.79 0.22
N PHE A 24 -4.37 -35.00 -0.38
CA PHE A 24 -3.13 -34.39 0.12
C PHE A 24 -2.73 -33.09 -0.60
N ALA A 25 -3.05 -32.94 -1.88
CA ALA A 25 -2.63 -31.76 -2.65
C ALA A 25 -3.63 -30.60 -2.53
N LYS A 26 -4.96 -30.86 -2.57
CA LYS A 26 -5.97 -29.80 -2.48
C LYS A 26 -5.89 -28.93 -1.21
N PRO A 27 -5.81 -29.47 0.03
CA PRO A 27 -5.81 -28.62 1.22
C PRO A 27 -4.58 -27.70 1.27
N ARG A 28 -3.43 -28.16 0.76
CA ARG A 28 -2.21 -27.33 0.68
C ARG A 28 -2.32 -26.24 -0.38
N LEU A 29 -2.95 -26.54 -1.52
CA LEU A 29 -3.14 -25.57 -2.60
C LEU A 29 -4.17 -24.50 -2.23
N GLU A 30 -5.25 -24.88 -1.55
CA GLU A 30 -6.27 -23.96 -1.05
C GLU A 30 -5.69 -23.01 0.01
N ALA A 31 -4.98 -23.54 1.01
CA ALA A 31 -4.32 -22.71 2.02
C ALA A 31 -3.28 -21.76 1.40
N ARG A 32 -2.53 -22.21 0.38
CA ARG A 32 -1.57 -21.34 -0.34
C ARG A 32 -2.29 -20.26 -1.15
N LYS A 33 -3.39 -20.62 -1.82
CA LYS A 33 -4.21 -19.69 -2.60
C LYS A 33 -4.81 -18.61 -1.69
N GLU A 34 -5.35 -18.97 -0.54
CA GLU A 34 -5.89 -18.03 0.45
C GLU A 34 -4.82 -17.05 0.91
N ARG A 35 -3.63 -17.53 1.29
CA ARG A 35 -2.50 -16.65 1.64
C ARG A 35 -2.15 -15.68 0.52
N ILE A 36 -2.04 -16.15 -0.72
CA ILE A 36 -1.72 -15.28 -1.86
C ILE A 36 -2.82 -14.23 -2.08
N LEU A 37 -4.09 -14.62 -1.95
CA LEU A 37 -5.22 -13.69 -2.10
C LEU A 37 -5.22 -12.63 -1.00
N GLU A 38 -4.93 -13.00 0.25
CA GLU A 38 -4.79 -12.05 1.35
C GLU A 38 -3.66 -11.05 1.11
N LEU A 39 -2.50 -11.52 0.63
CA LEU A 39 -1.39 -10.62 0.28
C LEU A 39 -1.77 -9.67 -0.86
N LEU A 40 -2.45 -10.17 -1.90
CA LEU A 40 -2.93 -9.31 -2.99
C LEU A 40 -3.99 -8.29 -2.53
N ARG A 41 -4.85 -8.67 -1.58
CA ARG A 41 -5.79 -7.74 -0.94
C ARG A 41 -5.07 -6.63 -0.20
N GLY A 42 -4.06 -6.96 0.62
CA GLY A 42 -3.26 -5.95 1.33
C GLY A 42 -2.60 -4.93 0.38
N ARG A 43 -2.05 -5.39 -0.76
CA ARG A 43 -1.47 -4.50 -1.78
C ARG A 43 -2.52 -3.60 -2.43
N ARG A 44 -3.72 -4.12 -2.72
CA ARG A 44 -4.83 -3.32 -3.28
C ARG A 44 -5.36 -2.30 -2.29
N GLU A 45 -5.48 -2.68 -1.02
CA GLU A 45 -5.91 -1.79 0.06
C GLU A 45 -4.93 -0.65 0.27
N LEU A 46 -3.62 -0.92 0.26
CA LEU A 46 -2.60 0.13 0.31
C LEU A 46 -2.71 1.08 -0.90
N LYS A 47 -2.96 0.54 -2.11
CA LYS A 47 -3.08 1.37 -3.31
C LYS A 47 -4.34 2.24 -3.26
N ALA A 48 -5.46 1.67 -2.84
CA ALA A 48 -6.69 2.40 -2.61
C ALA A 48 -6.50 3.50 -1.56
N ALA A 49 -5.74 3.20 -0.51
CA ALA A 49 -5.41 4.17 0.51
C ALA A 49 -4.63 5.35 -0.07
N LEU A 50 -3.56 5.10 -0.84
CA LEU A 50 -2.79 6.17 -1.49
C LEU A 50 -3.65 7.06 -2.41
N ILE A 51 -4.58 6.46 -3.16
CA ILE A 51 -5.50 7.20 -4.03
C ILE A 51 -6.43 8.09 -3.20
N SER A 52 -7.03 7.55 -2.13
CA SER A 52 -7.89 8.30 -1.21
C SER A 52 -7.14 9.49 -0.59
N MET A 53 -5.91 9.25 -0.11
CA MET A 53 -5.05 10.31 0.45
C MET A 53 -4.68 11.36 -0.59
N SER A 54 -4.43 10.96 -1.84
CA SER A 54 -4.13 11.90 -2.94
C SER A 54 -5.30 12.88 -3.15
N VAL A 55 -6.54 12.39 -3.12
CA VAL A 55 -7.73 13.24 -3.23
C VAL A 55 -7.86 14.16 -2.02
N ALA A 56 -7.72 13.62 -0.80
CA ALA A 56 -7.83 14.41 0.43
C ALA A 56 -6.78 15.53 0.48
N THR A 57 -5.52 15.22 0.18
CA THR A 57 -4.43 16.21 0.12
C THR A 57 -4.67 17.27 -0.94
N SER A 58 -5.20 16.91 -2.11
CA SER A 58 -5.49 17.87 -3.18
C SER A 58 -6.53 18.92 -2.77
N ILE A 59 -7.52 18.54 -1.95
CA ILE A 59 -8.52 19.48 -1.41
C ILE A 59 -7.90 20.39 -0.34
N LEU A 60 -6.99 19.85 0.47
CA LEU A 60 -6.30 20.60 1.52
C LEU A 60 -5.31 21.64 0.98
N THR A 61 -4.80 21.44 -0.23
CA THR A 61 -3.89 22.40 -0.89
C THR A 61 -4.63 23.50 -1.66
N ILE A 62 -5.96 23.49 -1.73
CA ILE A 62 -6.72 24.56 -2.39
C ILE A 62 -6.59 25.83 -1.56
N GLU A 63 -6.03 26.88 -2.16
CA GLU A 63 -5.94 28.20 -1.56
C GLU A 63 -7.33 28.85 -1.48
N LEU A 64 -7.69 29.35 -0.30
CA LEU A 64 -8.92 30.10 -0.12
C LEU A 64 -8.70 31.54 -0.60
N SER A 65 -9.28 31.88 -1.75
CA SER A 65 -9.31 33.26 -2.22
C SER A 65 -10.25 34.11 -1.36
N LEU A 66 -9.78 35.31 -1.00
CA LEU A 66 -10.56 36.32 -0.28
C LEU A 66 -11.75 36.86 -1.10
N ASP A 67 -11.72 36.69 -2.42
CA ASP A 67 -12.79 37.13 -3.33
C ASP A 67 -13.98 36.15 -3.38
N MET A 68 -13.92 35.03 -2.65
CA MET A 68 -15.03 34.09 -2.58
C MET A 68 -16.21 34.63 -1.80
N LYS A 69 -17.43 34.22 -2.21
CA LYS A 69 -18.64 34.46 -1.43
C LYS A 69 -18.47 33.86 -0.01
N PRO A 70 -18.88 34.55 1.06
CA PRO A 70 -18.69 34.08 2.43
C PRO A 70 -19.21 32.65 2.70
N ALA A 71 -20.35 32.30 2.10
CA ALA A 71 -20.91 30.95 2.21
C ALA A 71 -20.04 29.86 1.55
N ALA A 72 -19.43 30.17 0.40
CA ALA A 72 -18.52 29.24 -0.29
C ALA A 72 -17.20 29.08 0.48
N TYR A 73 -16.68 30.18 1.04
CA TYR A 73 -15.50 30.17 1.90
C TYR A 73 -15.68 29.25 3.12
N GLN A 74 -16.80 29.40 3.84
CA GLN A 74 -17.11 28.56 5.00
C GLN A 74 -17.28 27.08 4.60
N ALA A 75 -18.03 26.80 3.53
CA ALA A 75 -18.23 25.44 3.05
C ALA A 75 -16.92 24.73 2.68
N LEU A 76 -15.99 25.45 2.02
CA LEU A 76 -14.67 24.92 1.67
C LEU A 76 -13.81 24.68 2.91
N ARG A 77 -13.83 25.59 3.88
CA ARG A 77 -13.08 25.43 5.15
C ARG A 77 -13.56 24.23 5.96
N ASP A 78 -14.87 24.00 6.00
CA ASP A 78 -15.47 22.85 6.66
C ASP A 78 -15.08 21.56 5.93
N GLU A 79 -15.10 21.56 4.60
CA GLU A 79 -14.66 20.43 3.79
C GLU A 79 -13.18 20.12 4.01
N GLN A 80 -12.31 21.13 4.03
CA GLN A 80 -10.89 20.94 4.35
C GLN A 80 -10.70 20.34 5.74
N THR A 81 -11.49 20.76 6.73
CA THR A 81 -11.41 20.17 8.08
C THR A 81 -11.83 18.69 8.08
N ARG A 82 -12.90 18.34 7.36
CA ARG A 82 -13.33 16.94 7.18
C ARG A 82 -12.27 16.10 6.47
N GLN A 83 -11.67 16.62 5.41
CA GLN A 83 -10.64 15.91 4.65
C GLN A 83 -9.34 15.74 5.44
N TYR A 84 -8.98 16.73 6.26
CA TYR A 84 -7.84 16.61 7.18
C TYR A 84 -8.05 15.48 8.20
N GLN A 85 -9.24 15.40 8.77
CA GLN A 85 -9.59 14.34 9.72
C GLN A 85 -9.55 12.96 9.06
N ARG A 86 -10.14 12.81 7.87
CA ARG A 86 -10.07 11.56 7.08
C ARG A 86 -8.64 11.15 6.78
N LEU A 87 -7.80 12.11 6.38
CA LEU A 87 -6.38 11.88 6.10
C LEU A 87 -5.65 11.36 7.35
N TRP A 88 -5.89 11.97 8.52
CA TRP A 88 -5.34 11.53 9.79
C TRP A 88 -5.77 10.10 10.15
N GLU A 89 -7.08 9.83 10.15
CA GLU A 89 -7.65 8.51 10.46
C GLU A 89 -7.08 7.43 9.55
N GLN A 90 -6.95 7.75 8.27
CA GLN A 90 -6.44 6.81 7.29
C GLN A 90 -4.95 6.50 7.50
N ILE A 91 -4.13 7.51 7.81
CA ILE A 91 -2.71 7.30 8.14
C ILE A 91 -2.58 6.50 9.44
N GLN A 92 -3.41 6.78 10.45
CA GLN A 92 -3.44 6.02 11.70
C GLN A 92 -3.81 4.55 11.46
N GLN A 93 -4.85 4.28 10.67
CA GLN A 93 -5.20 2.92 10.26
C GLN A 93 -4.06 2.21 9.51
N MET A 94 -3.27 2.95 8.71
CA MET A 94 -2.09 2.42 8.04
C MET A 94 -0.98 1.99 9.01
N VAL A 95 -0.76 2.78 10.07
CA VAL A 95 0.20 2.45 11.13
C VAL A 95 -0.27 1.25 11.95
N ASP A 96 -1.52 1.27 12.41
CA ASP A 96 -2.07 0.20 13.25
C ASP A 96 -2.07 -1.16 12.53
N ASN A 97 -2.25 -1.14 11.20
CA ASN A 97 -2.28 -2.33 10.36
C ASN A 97 -1.03 -2.46 9.46
N ILE A 98 0.11 -1.88 9.88
CA ILE A 98 1.32 -1.83 9.04
C ILE A 98 1.79 -3.22 8.57
N GLY A 99 1.61 -4.26 9.39
CA GLY A 99 1.92 -5.65 9.03
C GLY A 99 1.09 -6.17 7.85
N ARG A 100 -0.18 -5.76 7.75
CA ARG A 100 -1.09 -6.13 6.65
C ARG A 100 -0.68 -5.45 5.35
N TYR A 101 -0.25 -4.19 5.41
CA TYR A 101 0.19 -3.44 4.23
C TYR A 101 1.59 -3.81 3.76
N ALA A 102 2.50 -4.13 4.69
CA ALA A 102 3.88 -4.50 4.37
C ALA A 102 4.06 -5.99 4.07
N GLY A 103 3.19 -6.86 4.60
CA GLY A 103 3.24 -8.32 4.43
C GLY A 103 3.32 -8.84 2.99
N PRO A 104 2.67 -8.21 1.99
CA PRO A 104 2.78 -8.62 0.58
C PRO A 104 4.16 -8.41 -0.05
N TYR A 105 5.04 -7.66 0.60
CA TYR A 105 6.34 -7.24 0.08
C TYR A 105 7.48 -8.04 0.73
N VAL A 106 8.59 -8.19 -0.01
CA VAL A 106 9.76 -8.97 0.45
C VAL A 106 10.96 -8.06 0.72
N TRP A 107 11.73 -8.39 1.76
CA TRP A 107 12.97 -7.71 2.16
C TRP A 107 12.86 -6.18 2.11
N LYS A 108 13.66 -5.54 1.24
CA LYS A 108 13.81 -4.09 1.16
C LYS A 108 12.51 -3.37 0.80
N ALA A 109 11.61 -4.01 0.05
CA ALA A 109 10.32 -3.40 -0.32
C ALA A 109 9.39 -3.31 0.90
N ARG A 110 9.46 -4.31 1.79
CA ARG A 110 8.74 -4.31 3.06
C ARG A 110 9.21 -3.17 3.95
N ASP A 111 10.54 -3.03 4.09
CA ASP A 111 11.14 -1.97 4.91
C ASP A 111 10.78 -0.58 4.37
N LEU A 112 10.78 -0.42 3.04
CA LEU A 112 10.39 0.84 2.40
C LEU A 112 8.93 1.21 2.69
N VAL A 113 8.00 0.25 2.61
CA VAL A 113 6.58 0.48 2.95
C VAL A 113 6.44 0.86 4.42
N ILE A 114 7.17 0.18 5.32
CA ILE A 114 7.14 0.49 6.75
C ILE A 114 7.65 1.92 7.01
N GLN A 115 8.82 2.26 6.48
CA GLN A 115 9.41 3.60 6.63
C GLN A 115 8.51 4.68 6.06
N TYR A 116 7.87 4.42 4.92
CA TYR A 116 6.92 5.34 4.32
C TYR A 116 5.71 5.61 5.21
N VAL A 117 5.06 4.55 5.72
CA VAL A 117 3.90 4.68 6.61
C VAL A 117 4.27 5.45 7.88
N LEU A 118 5.41 5.12 8.48
CA LEU A 118 5.91 5.84 9.65
C LEU A 118 6.23 7.30 9.33
N CYS A 119 6.85 7.58 8.17
CA CYS A 119 7.11 8.95 7.73
C CYS A 119 5.83 9.76 7.59
N LEU A 120 4.77 9.21 6.99
CA LEU A 120 3.48 9.87 6.89
C LEU A 120 2.89 10.23 8.26
N TYR A 121 2.98 9.28 9.20
CA TYR A 121 2.52 9.50 10.57
C TYR A 121 3.31 10.62 11.25
N THR A 122 4.64 10.60 11.15
CA THR A 122 5.50 11.64 11.71
C THR A 122 5.24 13.01 11.07
N VAL A 123 5.03 13.08 9.76
CA VAL A 123 4.63 14.33 9.07
C VAL A 123 3.33 14.87 9.64
N MET A 124 2.34 14.00 9.88
CA MET A 124 1.07 14.44 10.47
C MET A 124 1.21 14.93 11.92
N MET A 125 2.12 14.36 12.71
CA MET A 125 2.41 14.81 14.08
C MET A 125 3.29 16.07 14.14
N SER A 126 3.96 16.45 13.05
CA SER A 126 4.83 17.63 13.02
C SER A 126 4.08 18.94 13.28
N THR A 127 4.81 20.01 13.62
CA THR A 127 4.25 21.35 13.90
C THR A 127 3.82 22.14 12.66
N ARG A 128 4.03 21.58 11.47
CA ARG A 128 3.73 22.19 10.16
C ARG A 128 2.26 22.58 10.00
N THR A 129 2.00 23.52 9.10
CA THR A 129 0.62 23.90 8.75
C THR A 129 -0.10 22.74 8.05
N ARG A 130 -1.44 22.75 8.04
CA ARG A 130 -2.23 21.68 7.38
C ARG A 130 -1.92 21.58 5.88
N ALA A 131 -1.72 22.73 5.23
CA ALA A 131 -1.39 22.83 3.81
C ALA A 131 0.02 22.26 3.52
N GLU A 132 1.02 22.61 4.34
CA GLU A 132 2.37 22.06 4.22
C GLU A 132 2.39 20.54 4.40
N LYS A 133 1.73 20.03 5.45
CA LYS A 133 1.59 18.58 5.68
C LYS A 133 0.97 17.89 4.47
N ALA A 134 -0.12 18.44 3.93
CA ALA A 134 -0.79 17.91 2.76
C ALA A 134 0.12 17.91 1.52
N ALA A 135 0.85 18.99 1.29
CA ALA A 135 1.80 19.09 0.18
C ALA A 135 2.96 18.08 0.29
N THR A 136 3.53 17.91 1.49
CA THR A 136 4.57 16.90 1.75
C THR A 136 4.03 15.48 1.54
N ILE A 137 2.83 15.18 2.03
CA ILE A 137 2.21 13.86 1.83
C ILE A 137 1.93 13.64 0.33
N GLN A 138 1.44 14.65 -0.38
CA GLN A 138 1.15 14.57 -1.80
C GLN A 138 2.40 14.30 -2.65
N SER A 139 3.53 14.92 -2.30
CA SER A 139 4.82 14.68 -2.98
C SER A 139 5.34 13.27 -2.75
N LEU A 140 5.06 12.68 -1.58
CA LEU A 140 5.40 11.30 -1.22
C LEU A 140 4.52 10.24 -1.90
N ILE A 141 3.24 10.54 -2.17
CA ILE A 141 2.29 9.57 -2.77
C ILE A 141 2.71 9.15 -4.18
N LYS A 142 3.08 10.09 -5.06
CA LYS A 142 3.41 9.81 -6.47
C LYS A 142 4.55 8.78 -6.64
N PRO A 143 5.73 8.97 -6.03
CA PRO A 143 6.82 8.01 -6.18
C PRO A 143 6.48 6.67 -5.50
N MET A 144 5.74 6.67 -4.39
CA MET A 144 5.30 5.42 -3.76
C MET A 144 4.33 4.64 -4.65
N ALA A 145 3.39 5.31 -5.33
CA ALA A 145 2.49 4.66 -6.29
C ALA A 145 3.28 3.99 -7.43
N ALA A 146 4.34 4.64 -7.92
CA ALA A 146 5.23 4.06 -8.94
C ALA A 146 6.01 2.84 -8.42
N VAL A 147 6.44 2.85 -7.15
CA VAL A 147 7.05 1.68 -6.49
C VAL A 147 6.04 0.53 -6.38
N MET A 148 4.81 0.84 -6.03
CA MET A 148 3.74 -0.16 -5.85
C MET A 148 3.23 -0.76 -7.15
N ASP A 149 3.41 -0.08 -8.28
CA ASP A 149 3.13 -0.61 -9.62
C ASP A 149 4.31 -1.39 -10.22
N ALA A 150 5.22 -1.89 -9.35
CA ALA A 150 6.32 -2.76 -9.74
C ALA A 150 5.83 -3.87 -10.68
N ALA A 151 6.31 -3.76 -11.92
CA ALA A 151 5.95 -4.61 -13.03
C ALA A 151 6.46 -6.03 -12.78
N PRO A 152 5.83 -7.05 -13.38
CA PRO A 152 6.28 -8.43 -13.23
C PRO A 152 7.75 -8.61 -13.64
N PRO A 153 8.45 -9.64 -13.15
CA PRO A 153 9.88 -9.81 -13.37
C PRO A 153 10.31 -9.87 -14.84
N TRP A 154 9.41 -10.19 -15.77
CA TRP A 154 9.68 -10.18 -17.21
C TRP A 154 9.63 -8.78 -17.87
N PHE A 155 9.23 -7.74 -17.13
CA PHE A 155 9.24 -6.33 -17.57
C PHE A 155 10.53 -5.61 -17.16
N PHE A 156 11.69 -6.20 -17.46
CA PHE A 156 12.99 -5.68 -17.05
C PHE A 156 13.28 -4.26 -17.55
N TRP A 157 12.70 -3.83 -18.67
CA TRP A 157 12.82 -2.46 -19.19
C TRP A 157 12.20 -1.38 -18.29
N ARG A 158 11.30 -1.75 -17.36
CA ARG A 158 10.73 -0.82 -16.36
C ARG A 158 11.56 -0.73 -15.07
N MET A 159 12.56 -1.60 -14.89
CA MET A 159 13.43 -1.59 -13.70
C MET A 159 14.14 -0.25 -13.46
N PRO A 160 14.67 0.46 -14.49
CA PRO A 160 15.30 1.76 -14.26
C PRO A 160 14.34 2.82 -13.71
N ALA A 161 13.06 2.76 -14.09
CA ALA A 161 12.04 3.66 -13.55
C ALA A 161 11.68 3.31 -12.10
N GLN A 162 11.62 2.01 -11.77
CA GLN A 162 11.38 1.55 -10.40
C GLN A 162 12.54 1.91 -9.46
N ILE A 163 13.79 1.71 -9.90
CA ILE A 163 14.97 2.07 -9.10
C ILE A 163 14.99 3.58 -8.84
N ARG A 164 14.65 4.40 -9.84
CA ARG A 164 14.52 5.85 -9.67
C ARG A 164 13.41 6.21 -8.68
N ALA A 165 12.23 5.60 -8.81
CA ALA A 165 11.13 5.82 -7.87
C ALA A 165 11.52 5.45 -6.44
N TRP A 166 12.22 4.32 -6.25
CA TRP A 166 12.77 3.92 -4.94
C TRP A 166 13.73 4.96 -4.36
N GLY A 167 14.69 5.41 -5.17
CA GLY A 167 15.64 6.45 -4.75
C GLY A 167 14.92 7.73 -4.35
N GLU A 168 13.89 8.10 -5.10
CA GLU A 168 13.08 9.29 -4.83
C GLU A 168 12.26 9.17 -3.54
N VAL A 169 11.61 8.02 -3.29
CA VAL A 169 10.91 7.79 -2.01
C VAL A 169 11.87 7.91 -0.84
N ASN A 170 13.04 7.25 -0.90
CA ASN A 170 14.03 7.32 0.18
C ASN A 170 14.54 8.74 0.41
N ARG A 171 14.81 9.47 -0.68
CA ARG A 171 15.24 10.88 -0.63
C ARG A 171 14.19 11.76 0.03
N LEU A 172 12.92 11.60 -0.35
CA LEU A 172 11.82 12.40 0.21
C LEU A 172 11.51 12.03 1.66
N ILE A 173 11.59 10.76 2.04
CA ILE A 173 11.47 10.33 3.44
C ILE A 173 12.58 10.97 4.28
N ALA A 174 13.83 10.88 3.82
CA ALA A 174 14.97 11.49 4.52
C ALA A 174 14.80 13.01 4.67
N ALA A 175 14.40 13.70 3.60
CA ALA A 175 14.15 15.14 3.63
C ALA A 175 13.00 15.51 4.58
N ALA A 176 11.88 14.79 4.53
CA ALA A 176 10.72 15.04 5.38
C ALA A 176 11.02 14.83 6.87
N MET A 177 11.91 13.88 7.20
CA MET A 177 12.36 13.60 8.57
C MET A 177 13.37 14.62 9.10
N GLN A 178 14.30 15.10 8.27
CA GLN A 178 15.30 16.12 8.66
C GLN A 178 14.64 17.47 8.99
N ASP A 179 13.57 17.79 8.29
CA ASP A 179 12.84 19.05 8.42
C ASP A 179 11.88 19.07 9.63
N ILE A 180 11.96 18.06 10.52
CA ILE A 180 11.24 18.03 11.80
C ILE A 180 12.18 18.58 12.88
N PRO A 181 11.88 19.75 13.49
CA PRO A 181 12.74 20.31 14.52
C PRO A 181 12.84 19.36 15.72
N PRO A 182 14.04 19.24 16.35
CA PRO A 182 14.22 18.36 17.51
C PRO A 182 13.30 18.82 18.66
N ALA A 183 12.72 17.85 19.36
CA ALA A 183 11.74 18.08 20.43
C ALA A 183 12.29 18.81 21.68
N SER A 184 13.52 19.33 21.64
CA SER A 184 14.26 19.85 22.79
C SER A 184 14.11 21.36 23.07
N GLU A 185 13.17 22.06 22.41
CA GLU A 185 12.90 23.49 22.69
C GLU A 185 11.41 23.76 22.92
N ARG A 186 10.80 23.04 23.87
CA ARG A 186 9.50 23.40 24.46
C ARG A 186 9.55 23.29 25.97
#